data_AF-A0A8X7RP78-F1
#
_entry.id   AF-A0A8X7RP78-F1
#
_cell.length_a   1.000
_cell.length_b   1.000
_cell.length_c   1.000
_cell.angle_alpha   90.00
_cell.angle_beta   90.00
_cell.angle_gamma   90.00
#
_symmetry.space_group_name_H-M   'P 1'
#
loop_
_entity.id
_entity.type
_entity.pdbx_description
1 polymer ?
#
loop_
_entity_poly.entity_id
_entity_poly.type
_entity_poly.pdbx_seq_one_letter_code
_entity_poly.pdbx_strand_id
1 'polypeptide(L)'
;MLDVGKDYFGFTQTDRLKVHIADGIKYIRDVTNPESSSEKASDAVSKTEITSSNNAEGSTCPDILIIDVDSADSSGGLTCPASEFIEETFLLSVKRALPQHGLFVVNLVSRSQSVKDMVVSRMKKVFDRLFSLQLEEEDDVNVVLFGLCSESVIGESDIPESAVILEELLKCQRLETKQSIIDSTNKLKCWK
;
A
#
# COMPACT_ATOMS: atom_id res chain seq x y z
N MET A 1 1.99 -20.03 8.41
CA MET A 1 1.91 -18.71 9.06
C MET A 1 0.52 -18.43 9.63
N LEU A 2 -0.56 -18.53 8.83
CA LEU A 2 -1.93 -18.28 9.34
C LEU A 2 -2.30 -19.14 10.56
N ASP A 3 -2.04 -20.45 10.50
CA ASP A 3 -2.37 -21.35 11.61
C ASP A 3 -1.57 -20.99 12.87
N VAL A 4 -0.30 -20.64 12.72
CA VAL A 4 0.53 -20.14 13.84
C VAL A 4 -0.10 -18.86 14.45
N GLY A 5 -0.55 -17.93 13.61
CA GLY A 5 -1.25 -16.72 14.06
C GLY A 5 -2.51 -17.04 14.88
N LYS A 6 -3.31 -18.01 14.42
CA LYS A 6 -4.54 -18.45 15.09
C LYS A 6 -4.26 -19.16 16.41
N ASP A 7 -3.35 -20.13 16.38
CA ASP A 7 -3.12 -21.08 17.47
C ASP A 7 -2.31 -20.45 18.60
N TYR A 8 -1.44 -19.47 18.30
CA TYR A 8 -0.48 -18.92 19.27
C TYR A 8 -0.56 -17.41 19.49
N PHE A 9 -1.13 -16.63 18.56
CA PHE A 9 -1.16 -15.16 18.64
C PHE A 9 -2.57 -14.57 18.76
N GLY A 10 -3.60 -15.42 18.92
CA GLY A 10 -4.99 -14.98 19.08
C GLY A 10 -5.61 -14.36 17.82
N PHE A 11 -5.01 -14.59 16.65
CA PHE A 11 -5.54 -14.10 15.39
C PHE A 11 -6.90 -14.76 15.09
N THR A 12 -7.93 -13.96 14.86
CA THR A 12 -9.28 -14.45 14.54
C THR A 12 -9.86 -13.69 13.35
N GLN A 13 -10.49 -14.43 12.44
CA GLN A 13 -11.24 -13.83 11.34
C GLN A 13 -12.60 -13.37 11.84
N THR A 14 -13.10 -12.26 11.28
CA THR A 14 -14.41 -11.68 11.58
C THR A 14 -15.07 -11.21 10.28
N ASP A 15 -16.30 -10.71 10.34
CA ASP A 15 -16.96 -10.10 9.18
C ASP A 15 -16.17 -8.91 8.60
N ARG A 16 -15.35 -8.26 9.44
CA ARG A 16 -14.49 -7.12 9.08
C ARG A 16 -13.00 -7.47 8.91
N LEU A 17 -12.61 -8.73 9.13
CA LEU A 17 -11.22 -9.19 9.00
C LEU A 17 -11.21 -10.57 8.35
N LYS A 18 -10.88 -10.61 7.06
CA LYS A 18 -10.85 -11.83 6.25
C LYS A 18 -9.43 -12.10 5.77
N VAL A 19 -9.05 -13.37 5.70
CA VAL A 19 -7.75 -13.81 5.19
C VAL A 19 -7.95 -14.56 3.89
N HIS A 20 -7.16 -14.18 2.90
CA HIS A 20 -7.06 -14.87 1.62
C HIS A 20 -5.68 -15.51 1.53
N ILE A 21 -5.62 -16.84 1.43
CA ILE A 21 -4.37 -17.54 1.15
C ILE A 21 -4.16 -17.53 -0.36
N ALA A 22 -3.36 -16.58 -0.82
CA ALA A 22 -3.09 -16.34 -2.23
C ALA A 22 -1.73 -15.67 -2.43
N ASP A 23 -1.27 -15.67 -3.68
CA ASP A 23 -0.21 -14.77 -4.13
C ASP A 23 -0.76 -13.33 -4.16
N GLY A 24 -0.13 -12.41 -3.42
CA GLY A 24 -0.61 -11.04 -3.29
C GLY A 24 -0.58 -10.23 -4.59
N ILE A 25 0.39 -10.51 -5.47
CA ILE A 25 0.50 -9.83 -6.77
C ILE A 25 -0.62 -10.27 -7.69
N LYS A 26 -0.84 -11.58 -7.79
CA LYS A 26 -1.94 -12.14 -8.57
C LYS A 26 -3.28 -11.64 -8.03
N TYR A 27 -3.46 -11.67 -6.70
CA TYR A 27 -4.69 -11.23 -6.06
C TYR A 27 -5.04 -9.77 -6.42
N ILE A 28 -4.09 -8.85 -6.30
CA ILE A 28 -4.33 -7.44 -6.66
C ILE A 28 -4.64 -7.29 -8.16
N ARG A 29 -3.93 -8.01 -9.03
CA ARG A 29 -4.20 -7.97 -10.48
C ARG A 29 -5.60 -8.47 -10.82
N ASP A 30 -6.01 -9.58 -10.22
CA ASP A 30 -7.33 -10.18 -10.47
C ASP A 30 -8.46 -9.27 -10.00
N VAL A 31 -8.28 -8.56 -8.87
CA VAL A 31 -9.26 -7.56 -8.38
C VAL A 31 -9.32 -6.34 -9.30
N THR A 32 -8.21 -5.96 -9.95
CA THR A 32 -8.18 -4.80 -10.87
C THR A 32 -8.70 -5.09 -12.27
N ASN A 33 -8.62 -6.35 -12.71
CA ASN A 33 -9.02 -6.79 -14.04
C ASN A 33 -9.96 -8.00 -13.94
N PRO A 34 -11.21 -7.82 -13.49
CA PRO A 34 -12.16 -8.94 -13.36
C PRO A 34 -12.42 -9.64 -14.70
N GLU A 35 -12.22 -8.95 -15.83
CA GLU A 35 -12.47 -9.49 -17.18
C GLU A 35 -11.38 -10.43 -17.72
N SER A 36 -10.20 -10.54 -17.09
CA SER A 36 -9.12 -11.44 -17.56
C SER A 36 -9.14 -12.85 -16.97
N SER A 37 -10.15 -13.18 -16.17
CA SER A 37 -10.28 -14.51 -15.53
C SER A 37 -11.13 -15.51 -16.30
N SER A 38 -11.60 -15.17 -17.51
CA SER A 38 -12.18 -16.17 -18.43
C SER A 38 -11.14 -16.64 -19.44
N GLU A 39 -10.61 -17.85 -19.24
CA GLU A 39 -9.94 -18.59 -20.31
C GLU A 39 -10.94 -18.87 -21.42
N LYS A 40 -10.92 -18.11 -22.52
CA LYS A 40 -11.30 -18.62 -23.85
C LYS A 40 -10.45 -18.02 -24.96
N ALA A 41 -9.99 -18.92 -25.80
CA ALA A 41 -9.21 -18.69 -27.00
C ALA A 41 -10.00 -17.95 -28.11
N SER A 42 -9.21 -17.37 -29.01
CA SER A 42 -9.46 -16.98 -30.41
C SER A 42 -10.38 -15.79 -30.72
N ASP A 43 -9.73 -14.80 -31.36
CA ASP A 43 -10.16 -14.01 -32.52
C ASP A 43 -11.48 -13.22 -32.46
N ALA A 44 -11.38 -11.89 -32.31
CA ALA A 44 -11.57 -10.94 -33.42
C ALA A 44 -11.68 -9.50 -32.91
N VAL A 45 -11.17 -8.58 -33.73
CA VAL A 45 -11.16 -7.13 -33.56
C VAL A 45 -12.57 -6.53 -33.61
N SER A 46 -12.92 -5.68 -32.64
CA SER A 46 -13.82 -4.54 -32.89
C SER A 46 -13.75 -3.48 -31.79
N LYS A 47 -13.53 -2.23 -32.22
CA LYS A 47 -13.78 -1.00 -31.46
C LYS A 47 -15.23 -0.96 -30.96
N THR A 48 -15.47 -0.41 -29.77
CA THR A 48 -16.42 0.70 -29.48
C THR A 48 -16.67 0.82 -27.96
N GLU A 49 -16.59 2.08 -27.52
CA GLU A 49 -17.21 2.80 -26.39
C GLU A 49 -17.95 2.06 -25.24
N ILE A 50 -17.61 2.58 -24.05
CA ILE A 50 -18.31 2.62 -22.76
C ILE A 50 -19.80 2.24 -22.81
N THR A 51 -20.17 1.20 -22.09
CA THR A 51 -21.44 1.16 -21.34
C THR A 51 -21.27 0.33 -20.08
N SER A 52 -21.54 0.96 -18.94
CA SER A 52 -21.62 0.34 -17.62
C SER A 52 -22.73 -0.69 -17.60
N SER A 53 -22.42 -1.92 -17.15
CA SER A 53 -23.17 -2.71 -16.17
C SER A 53 -22.84 -4.19 -16.35
N ASN A 54 -22.29 -4.81 -15.30
CA ASN A 54 -22.73 -6.11 -14.81
C ASN A 54 -22.14 -6.38 -13.42
N ASN A 55 -23.05 -6.70 -12.50
CA ASN A 55 -22.80 -7.01 -11.11
C ASN A 55 -21.94 -8.27 -10.96
N ALA A 56 -20.66 -8.09 -10.65
CA ALA A 56 -19.92 -9.04 -9.82
C ALA A 56 -20.18 -8.64 -8.37
N GLU A 57 -20.70 -9.56 -7.56
CA GLU A 57 -20.92 -9.31 -6.14
C GLU A 57 -19.58 -8.97 -5.44
N GLY A 58 -19.39 -7.67 -5.17
CA GLY A 58 -18.68 -7.20 -3.98
C GLY A 58 -17.16 -6.94 -4.07
N SER A 59 -16.54 -6.78 -5.24
CA SER A 59 -15.15 -6.29 -5.28
C SER A 59 -15.11 -4.78 -5.02
N THR A 60 -15.22 -4.38 -3.74
CA THR A 60 -14.97 -2.99 -3.34
C THR A 60 -13.47 -2.73 -3.45
N CYS A 61 -13.09 -1.74 -4.26
CA CYS A 61 -11.73 -1.20 -4.27
C CYS A 61 -11.35 -0.76 -2.84
N PRO A 62 -10.21 -1.18 -2.29
CA PRO A 62 -9.80 -0.75 -0.96
C PRO A 62 -9.47 0.74 -0.96
N ASP A 63 -9.81 1.45 0.11
CA ASP A 63 -9.36 2.83 0.31
C ASP A 63 -7.85 2.90 0.60
N ILE A 64 -7.31 1.88 1.28
CA ILE A 64 -5.90 1.79 1.65
C ILE A 64 -5.37 0.41 1.29
N LEU A 65 -4.24 0.35 0.59
CA LEU A 65 -3.49 -0.88 0.34
C LEU A 65 -2.13 -0.81 1.03
N ILE A 66 -1.86 -1.76 1.92
CA ILE A 66 -0.61 -1.84 2.68
C ILE A 66 0.17 -3.07 2.21
N ILE A 67 1.43 -2.88 1.84
CA ILE A 67 2.38 -3.95 1.49
C ILE A 67 3.45 -4.04 2.58
N ASP A 68 3.42 -5.15 3.31
CA ASP A 68 4.42 -5.54 4.29
C ASP A 68 4.79 -7.01 4.02
N VAL A 69 5.55 -7.20 2.95
CA VAL A 69 5.92 -8.53 2.43
C VAL A 69 7.43 -8.58 2.29
N ASP A 70 8.10 -9.38 3.11
CA ASP A 70 9.55 -9.55 3.05
C ASP A 70 10.01 -10.23 1.74
N SER A 71 11.24 -9.95 1.35
CA SER A 71 11.92 -10.64 0.27
C SER A 71 12.64 -11.87 0.81
N ALA A 72 12.37 -13.04 0.21
CA ALA A 72 13.18 -14.24 0.46
C ALA A 72 14.60 -14.11 -0.13
N ASP A 73 14.80 -13.20 -1.09
CA ASP A 73 16.10 -12.90 -1.70
C ASP A 73 16.56 -11.48 -1.36
N SER A 74 17.57 -11.38 -0.50
CA SER A 74 18.17 -10.10 -0.10
C SER A 74 19.41 -9.73 -0.94
N SER A 75 19.76 -10.50 -1.97
CA SER A 75 20.99 -10.30 -2.76
C SER A 75 21.02 -8.96 -3.50
N GLY A 76 19.84 -8.42 -3.86
CA GLY A 76 19.68 -7.10 -4.48
C GLY A 76 19.72 -5.91 -3.52
N GLY A 77 19.92 -6.14 -2.22
CA GLY A 77 19.95 -5.08 -1.21
C GLY A 77 18.57 -4.52 -0.81
N LEU A 78 17.49 -5.02 -1.39
CA LEU A 78 16.10 -4.77 -0.98
C LEU A 78 15.60 -5.96 -0.17
N THR A 79 15.34 -5.75 1.13
CA THR A 79 14.87 -6.82 2.03
C THR A 79 13.35 -6.79 2.20
N CYS A 80 12.74 -5.62 2.13
CA CYS A 80 11.29 -5.45 2.11
C CYS A 80 10.95 -4.21 1.28
N PRO A 81 9.96 -4.27 0.37
CA PRO A 81 9.21 -5.48 0.04
C PRO A 81 9.99 -6.43 -0.88
N ALA A 82 9.47 -7.62 -1.16
CA ALA A 82 9.91 -8.39 -2.33
C ALA A 82 9.86 -7.51 -3.60
N SER A 83 10.87 -7.63 -4.48
CA SER A 83 11.13 -6.69 -5.58
C SER A 83 9.96 -6.51 -6.53
N GLU A 84 9.17 -7.56 -6.72
CA GLU A 84 8.03 -7.61 -7.61
C GLU A 84 6.90 -6.66 -7.18
N PHE A 85 6.84 -6.27 -5.90
CA PHE A 85 5.90 -5.30 -5.35
C PHE A 85 6.29 -3.83 -5.60
N ILE A 86 7.50 -3.56 -6.13
CA ILE A 86 7.96 -2.22 -6.49
C ILE A 86 8.24 -2.07 -7.98
N GLU A 87 7.93 -3.10 -8.77
CA GLU A 87 7.98 -3.02 -10.22
C GLU A 87 6.85 -2.14 -10.75
N GLU A 88 7.14 -1.36 -11.79
CA GLU A 88 6.24 -0.33 -12.33
C GLU A 88 4.88 -0.92 -12.76
N THR A 89 4.89 -2.12 -13.32
CA THR A 89 3.67 -2.82 -13.75
C THR A 89 2.75 -3.18 -12.57
N PHE A 90 3.34 -3.55 -11.42
CA PHE A 90 2.59 -3.82 -10.20
C PHE A 90 2.05 -2.51 -9.60
N LEU A 91 2.90 -1.49 -9.47
CA LEU A 91 2.49 -0.18 -8.94
C LEU A 91 1.32 0.43 -9.75
N LEU A 92 1.35 0.30 -11.08
CA LEU A 92 0.23 0.73 -11.93
C LEU A 92 -1.05 -0.09 -11.67
N SER A 93 -0.92 -1.38 -11.36
CA SER A 93 -2.07 -2.21 -10.98
C SER A 93 -2.66 -1.74 -9.65
N VAL A 94 -1.80 -1.44 -8.66
CA VAL A 94 -2.21 -0.83 -7.40
C VAL A 94 -2.95 0.49 -7.63
N LYS A 95 -2.42 1.41 -8.44
CA LYS A 95 -3.08 2.70 -8.71
C LYS A 95 -4.47 2.52 -9.34
N ARG A 96 -4.68 1.49 -10.17
CA ARG A 96 -6.01 1.15 -10.71
C ARG A 96 -6.93 0.51 -9.67
N ALA A 97 -6.37 -0.20 -8.69
CA ALA A 97 -7.12 -0.86 -7.62
C ALA A 97 -7.65 0.14 -6.58
N LEU A 98 -6.99 1.29 -6.45
CA LEU A 98 -7.30 2.31 -5.47
C LEU A 98 -8.23 3.37 -6.06
N PRO A 99 -9.17 3.92 -5.27
CA PRO A 99 -9.94 5.09 -5.68
C PRO A 99 -9.06 6.34 -5.76
N GLN A 100 -9.60 7.45 -6.25
CA GLN A 100 -8.85 8.71 -6.39
C GLN A 100 -8.28 9.22 -5.05
N HIS A 101 -8.99 9.02 -3.95
CA HIS A 101 -8.54 9.33 -2.59
C HIS A 101 -7.72 8.20 -1.94
N GLY A 102 -7.41 7.15 -2.69
CA GLY A 102 -6.79 5.95 -2.16
C GLY A 102 -5.32 6.13 -1.81
N LEU A 103 -4.90 5.41 -0.77
CA LEU A 103 -3.56 5.46 -0.20
C LEU A 103 -2.85 4.12 -0.38
N PHE A 104 -1.70 4.14 -1.02
CA PHE A 104 -0.77 3.02 -1.04
C PHE A 104 0.30 3.19 0.06
N VAL A 105 0.55 2.16 0.85
CA VAL A 105 1.56 2.15 1.91
C VAL A 105 2.48 0.97 1.68
N VAL A 106 3.80 1.18 1.75
CA VAL A 106 4.78 0.10 1.66
C VAL A 106 5.89 0.28 2.68
N ASN A 107 6.20 -0.81 3.37
CA ASN A 107 7.37 -0.89 4.23
C ASN A 107 8.62 -1.12 3.36
N LEU A 108 9.55 -0.16 3.37
CA LEU A 108 10.80 -0.21 2.62
C LEU A 108 11.98 -0.43 3.56
N VAL A 109 12.61 -1.60 3.45
CA VAL A 109 13.77 -2.03 4.24
C VAL A 109 14.94 -2.28 3.30
N SER A 110 15.93 -1.41 3.36
CA SER A 110 17.16 -1.52 2.57
C SER A 110 18.32 -0.79 3.24
N ARG A 111 19.53 -1.35 3.15
CA ARG A 111 20.77 -0.66 3.54
C ARG A 111 21.38 0.17 2.41
N SER A 112 20.90 -0.03 1.17
CA SER A 112 21.44 0.63 0.00
C SER A 112 20.64 1.89 -0.33
N GLN A 113 21.27 3.05 -0.21
CA GLN A 113 20.62 4.32 -0.56
C GLN A 113 20.18 4.36 -2.02
N SER A 114 20.97 3.79 -2.94
CA SER A 114 20.61 3.72 -4.36
C SER A 114 19.37 2.87 -4.62
N VAL A 115 19.16 1.81 -3.83
CA VAL A 115 17.94 0.99 -3.90
C VAL A 115 16.75 1.78 -3.38
N LYS A 116 16.89 2.50 -2.25
CA LYS A 116 15.83 3.38 -1.74
C LYS A 116 15.43 4.44 -2.76
N ASP A 117 16.41 5.11 -3.36
CA ASP A 117 16.20 6.16 -4.37
C ASP A 117 15.52 5.60 -5.63
N MET A 118 15.90 4.38 -6.05
CA MET A 118 15.28 3.68 -7.17
C MET A 118 13.80 3.38 -6.89
N VAL A 119 13.46 2.86 -5.70
CA VAL A 119 12.06 2.59 -5.32
C VAL A 119 11.25 3.88 -5.29
N VAL A 120 11.78 4.93 -4.66
CA VAL A 120 11.16 6.27 -4.65
C VAL A 120 10.92 6.78 -6.09
N SER A 121 11.90 6.65 -6.98
CA SER A 121 11.76 7.06 -8.38
C SER A 121 10.66 6.31 -9.10
N ARG A 122 10.54 4.99 -8.90
CA ARG A 122 9.45 4.18 -9.50
C ARG A 122 8.09 4.58 -8.96
N MET A 123 7.96 4.78 -7.66
CA MET A 123 6.69 5.20 -7.06
C MET A 123 6.26 6.59 -7.53
N LYS A 124 7.18 7.54 -7.66
CA LYS A 124 6.90 8.90 -8.18
C LYS A 124 6.38 8.92 -9.62
N LYS A 125 6.73 7.94 -10.44
CA LYS A 125 6.19 7.83 -11.81
C LYS A 125 4.72 7.45 -11.82
N VAL A 126 4.26 6.80 -10.75
CA VAL A 126 2.92 6.21 -10.67
C VAL A 126 2.00 7.04 -9.80
N PHE A 127 2.42 7.41 -8.59
CA PHE A 127 1.59 8.15 -7.63
C PHE A 127 1.80 9.65 -7.74
N ASP A 128 0.72 10.40 -7.55
CA ASP A 128 0.70 11.85 -7.74
C ASP A 128 1.45 12.55 -6.61
N ARG A 129 1.38 12.00 -5.39
CA ARG A 129 2.15 12.49 -4.24
C ARG A 129 2.74 11.34 -3.46
N LEU A 130 3.97 11.54 -3.00
CA LEU A 130 4.70 10.56 -2.21
C LEU A 130 5.16 11.18 -0.89
N PHE A 131 4.93 10.47 0.21
CA PHE A 131 5.52 10.79 1.51
C PHE A 131 6.39 9.63 1.99
N SER A 132 7.31 9.93 2.89
CA SER A 132 8.05 8.91 3.62
C SER A 132 8.13 9.24 5.10
N LEU A 133 8.05 8.20 5.93
CA LEU A 133 8.34 8.27 7.35
C LEU A 133 9.53 7.35 7.63
N GLN A 134 10.63 7.91 8.12
CA GLN A 134 11.72 7.13 8.67
C GLN A 134 11.47 6.99 10.18
N LEU A 135 11.37 5.75 10.65
CA LEU A 135 11.22 5.46 12.07
C LEU A 135 12.62 5.56 12.69
N GLU A 136 12.75 6.37 13.74
CA GLU A 136 14.05 6.76 14.28
C GLU A 136 14.72 5.64 15.08
N GLU A 137 15.80 5.09 14.53
CA GLU A 137 17.06 4.76 15.22
C GLU A 137 18.22 5.01 14.23
N GLU A 138 19.44 5.28 14.71
CA GLU A 138 20.63 5.51 13.85
C GLU A 138 20.95 4.29 12.96
N ASP A 139 20.51 3.10 13.37
CA ASP A 139 20.69 1.84 12.66
C ASP A 139 19.41 1.33 11.97
N ASP A 140 18.25 2.00 12.14
CA ASP A 140 17.00 1.54 11.51
C ASP A 140 16.97 1.90 10.02
N VAL A 141 16.81 0.85 9.21
CA VAL A 141 16.74 0.93 7.76
C VAL A 141 15.32 1.05 7.24
N ASN A 142 14.33 0.95 8.13
CA ASN A 142 12.91 0.92 7.80
C ASN A 142 12.40 2.32 7.47
N VAL A 143 11.88 2.45 6.26
CA VAL A 143 11.21 3.65 5.77
C VAL A 143 9.82 3.25 5.33
N VAL A 144 8.78 3.88 5.86
CA VAL A 144 7.42 3.67 5.34
C VAL A 144 7.19 4.68 4.23
N LEU A 145 6.86 4.21 3.02
CA LEU A 145 6.49 5.05 1.90
C LEU A 145 4.97 5.10 1.71
N PHE A 146 4.45 6.28 1.39
CA PHE A 146 3.02 6.55 1.22
C PHE A 146 2.78 7.16 -0.16
N GLY A 147 2.03 6.50 -1.04
CA GLY A 147 1.65 7.00 -2.36
C GLY A 147 0.17 7.36 -2.41
N LEU A 148 -0.15 8.64 -2.67
CA LEU A 148 -1.51 9.11 -2.92
C LEU A 148 -1.84 9.04 -4.41
N CYS A 149 -3.06 8.61 -4.73
CA CYS A 149 -3.53 8.52 -6.11
C CYS A 149 -3.93 9.87 -6.73
N SER A 150 -4.06 10.93 -5.91
CA SER A 150 -4.39 12.29 -6.37
C SER A 150 -3.80 13.38 -5.49
N GLU A 151 -3.39 14.50 -6.11
CA GLU A 151 -2.82 15.66 -5.40
C GLU A 151 -3.83 16.42 -4.54
N SER A 152 -5.13 16.32 -4.86
CA SER A 152 -6.19 17.17 -4.29
C SER A 152 -6.72 16.70 -2.93
N VAL A 153 -6.21 15.60 -2.39
CA VAL A 153 -6.84 14.88 -1.27
C VAL A 153 -6.35 15.38 0.09
N ILE A 154 -5.04 15.65 0.24
CA ILE A 154 -4.43 16.09 1.51
C ILE A 154 -3.29 17.07 1.21
N GLY A 155 -3.40 18.34 1.61
CA GLY A 155 -2.30 19.30 1.60
C GLY A 155 -1.27 19.02 2.71
N GLU A 156 -0.02 19.49 2.54
CA GLU A 156 0.98 19.39 3.63
C GLU A 156 0.55 20.15 4.89
N SER A 157 -0.22 21.23 4.72
CA SER A 157 -0.82 22.02 5.80
C SER A 157 -1.84 21.25 6.63
N ASP A 158 -2.44 20.21 6.06
CA ASP A 158 -3.58 19.51 6.67
C ASP A 158 -3.11 18.37 7.58
N ILE A 159 -1.83 17.97 7.45
CA ILE A 159 -1.25 16.84 8.18
C ILE A 159 -1.21 17.10 9.70
N PRO A 160 -0.74 18.25 10.21
CA PRO A 160 -0.73 18.50 11.65
C PRO A 160 -2.13 18.46 12.28
N GLU A 161 -3.14 19.04 11.63
CA GLU A 161 -4.52 19.01 12.10
C GLU A 161 -5.08 17.59 12.07
N SER A 162 -4.83 16.86 10.97
CA SER A 162 -5.24 15.46 10.82
C SER A 162 -4.61 14.55 11.89
N ALA A 163 -3.38 14.82 12.31
CA ALA A 163 -2.70 14.07 13.36
C ALA A 163 -3.37 14.24 14.73
N VAL A 164 -3.82 15.46 15.05
CA VAL A 164 -4.59 15.73 16.27
C VAL A 164 -5.93 14.99 16.25
N ILE A 165 -6.65 15.06 15.12
CA ILE A 165 -7.92 14.34 14.95
C ILE A 165 -7.71 12.83 15.10
N LEU A 166 -6.65 12.27 14.49
CA LEU A 166 -6.32 10.85 14.60
C LEU A 166 -5.98 10.45 16.04
N GLU A 167 -5.22 11.29 16.75
CA GLU A 167 -4.87 11.10 18.15
C GLU A 167 -6.11 11.06 19.06
N GLU A 168 -7.08 11.93 18.82
CA GLU A 168 -8.38 11.92 19.53
C GLU A 168 -9.22 10.68 19.20
N LEU A 169 -9.29 10.30 17.91
CA LEU A 169 -10.10 9.18 17.43
C LEU A 169 -9.61 7.81 17.93
N LEU A 170 -8.29 7.62 18.01
CA LEU A 170 -7.71 6.34 18.42
C LEU A 170 -7.99 6.01 19.89
N LYS A 171 -8.55 6.94 20.68
CA LYS A 171 -8.86 6.76 22.11
C LYS A 171 -7.70 6.10 22.86
N CYS A 172 -6.46 6.42 22.46
CA CYS A 172 -5.28 5.77 22.98
C CYS A 172 -5.22 5.95 24.49
N GLN A 173 -5.31 4.85 25.23
CA GLN A 173 -5.21 4.87 26.69
C GLN A 173 -3.78 5.19 27.16
N ARG A 174 -2.79 5.09 26.27
CA ARG A 174 -1.37 5.32 26.53
C ARG A 174 -0.91 6.65 25.95
N LEU A 175 -0.44 7.54 26.83
CA LEU A 175 0.11 8.86 26.48
C LEU A 175 1.31 8.77 25.52
N GLU A 176 2.14 7.75 25.66
CA GLU A 176 3.28 7.50 24.77
C GLU A 176 2.86 7.30 23.31
N THR A 177 1.76 6.59 23.08
CA THR A 177 1.21 6.38 21.73
C THR A 177 0.66 7.68 21.13
N LYS A 178 0.07 8.54 21.96
CA LYS A 178 -0.44 9.85 21.53
C LYS A 178 0.69 10.75 21.05
N GLN A 179 1.75 10.89 21.87
CA GLN A 179 2.90 11.71 21.52
C GLN A 179 3.63 11.16 20.28
N SER A 180 3.73 9.82 20.16
CA SER A 180 4.35 9.18 19.00
C SER A 180 3.66 9.51 17.67
N ILE A 181 2.33 9.66 17.63
CA ILE A 181 1.59 10.06 16.41
C ILE A 181 1.98 11.48 15.98
N ILE A 182 2.01 12.42 16.92
CA ILE A 182 2.37 13.82 16.67
C ILE A 182 3.84 13.92 16.26
N ASP A 183 4.73 13.23 16.96
CA ASP A 183 6.17 13.25 16.65
C ASP A 183 6.47 12.62 15.29
N SER A 184 5.78 11.53 14.94
CA SER A 184 5.91 10.90 13.63
C SER A 184 5.43 11.81 12.50
N THR A 185 4.40 12.61 12.75
CA THR A 185 3.89 13.58 11.78
C THR A 185 4.95 14.62 11.41
N ASN A 186 5.75 15.07 12.39
CA ASN A 186 6.85 16.01 12.15
C ASN A 186 8.00 15.41 11.33
N LYS A 187 8.07 14.08 11.23
CA LYS A 187 9.10 13.34 10.48
C LYS A 187 8.64 12.94 9.08
N LEU A 188 7.37 13.20 8.72
CA LEU A 188 6.88 12.95 7.37
C LEU A 188 7.59 13.87 6.38
N LYS A 189 8.29 13.26 5.43
CA LYS A 189 8.94 13.96 4.32
C LYS A 189 8.08 13.82 3.07
N CYS A 190 7.65 14.95 2.51
CA CYS A 190 7.01 15.01 1.21
C CYS A 190 8.06 14.96 0.09
N TRP A 191 7.84 14.11 -0.90
CA TRP A 191 8.66 14.01 -2.09
C TRP A 191 7.90 14.62 -3.27
N LYS A 192 8.24 15.87 -3.60
CA LYS A 192 7.75 16.57 -4.79
C LYS A 192 8.29 15.96 -6.07
#